data_AF-A0A933QLI0-F1
#
_entry.id   AF-A0A933QLI0-F1
#
_cell.length_a   1.000
_cell.length_b   1.000
_cell.length_c   1.000
_cell.angle_alpha   90.00
_cell.angle_beta   90.00
_cell.angle_gamma   90.00
#
_symmetry.space_group_name_H-M   'P 1'
#
loop_
_entity.id
_entity.type
_entity.pdbx_description
1 polymer ?
#
loop_
_entity_poly.entity_id
_entity_poly.type
_entity_poly.pdbx_seq_one_letter_code
_entity_poly.pdbx_strand_id
1 'polypeptide(L)'
;MDAENAQWNPGSNYWFDVAEFKQQSANSDRLADTVALYSGDLLKSVYADWLFYPREQLRALYFTDLNQLILHYRVERDYVRALEYARQLRARAPLREDTMRQLIALRYETGDRSGALFEFE
;
A
#
# COMPACT_ATOMS: atom_id res chain seq x y z
N MET A 1 21.51 -36.55 13.71
CA MET A 1 21.50 -35.43 12.75
C MET A 1 20.36 -34.55 13.20
N ASP A 2 20.69 -33.61 14.07
CA ASP A 2 19.71 -32.85 14.84
C ASP A 2 19.31 -31.64 14.01
N ALA A 3 18.32 -31.82 13.14
CA ALA A 3 17.74 -30.74 12.37
C ALA A 3 16.75 -29.96 13.25
N GLU A 4 17.21 -29.46 14.40
CA GLU A 4 16.33 -28.74 15.33
C GLU A 4 16.14 -27.26 14.97
N ASN A 5 16.97 -26.67 14.10
CA ASN A 5 16.75 -25.29 13.63
C ASN A 5 17.34 -25.06 12.24
N ALA A 6 16.48 -24.87 11.25
CA ALA A 6 16.86 -24.28 9.97
C ALA A 6 16.66 -22.76 10.06
N GLN A 7 17.73 -21.99 9.89
CA GLN A 7 17.69 -20.53 9.82
C GLN A 7 18.19 -20.05 8.44
N TRP A 8 17.66 -18.91 7.99
CA TRP A 8 18.25 -18.19 6.87
C TRP A 8 19.66 -17.71 7.24
N ASN A 9 20.62 -17.84 6.32
CA ASN A 9 21.98 -17.35 6.54
C ASN A 9 22.00 -15.82 6.46
N PRO A 10 22.19 -15.08 7.56
CA PRO A 10 22.18 -13.61 7.53
C PRO A 10 23.39 -13.02 6.77
N GLY A 11 24.41 -13.84 6.45
CA GLY A 11 25.57 -13.44 5.67
C GLY A 11 25.45 -13.68 4.16
N SER A 12 24.33 -14.22 3.65
CA SER A 12 24.11 -14.32 2.21
C SER A 12 23.50 -13.04 1.65
N ASN A 13 23.88 -12.68 0.43
CA ASN A 13 23.27 -11.54 -0.28
C ASN A 13 21.91 -11.97 -0.84
N TYR A 14 20.87 -11.95 0.00
CA TYR A 14 19.49 -12.20 -0.42
C TYR A 14 18.68 -10.91 -0.30
N TRP A 15 17.79 -10.70 -1.28
CA TRP A 15 16.82 -9.63 -1.22
C TRP A 15 15.48 -10.18 -0.71
N PHE A 16 14.96 -9.56 0.34
CA PHE A 16 13.68 -9.92 0.94
C PHE A 16 12.79 -8.68 0.97
N ASP A 17 11.96 -8.56 -0.05
CA ASP A 17 11.03 -7.45 -0.29
C ASP A 17 10.17 -7.10 0.92
N VAL A 18 9.67 -8.10 1.66
CA VAL A 18 8.85 -7.90 2.86
C VAL A 18 9.63 -7.19 3.97
N ALA A 19 10.90 -7.52 4.18
CA ALA A 19 11.73 -6.85 5.17
C ALA A 19 12.04 -5.42 4.74
N GLU A 20 12.38 -5.23 3.46
CA GLU A 20 12.66 -3.90 2.91
C GLU A 20 11.42 -3.00 3.01
N PHE A 21 10.25 -3.51 2.63
CA PHE A 21 8.97 -2.82 2.72
C PHE A 21 8.67 -2.37 4.16
N LYS A 22 8.78 -3.28 5.13
CA LYS A 22 8.56 -2.96 6.55
C LYS A 22 9.54 -1.92 7.07
N GLN A 23 10.80 -1.99 6.65
CA GLN A 23 11.84 -1.05 7.09
C GLN A 23 11.63 0.34 6.48
N GLN A 24 11.26 0.42 5.21
CA GLN A 24 11.11 1.70 4.50
C GLN A 24 9.79 2.42 4.78
N SER A 25 8.73 1.71 5.21
CA SER A 25 7.42 2.31 5.54
C SER A 25 7.50 3.38 6.65
N ALA A 26 8.51 3.33 7.52
CA ALA A 26 8.74 4.36 8.53
C ALA A 26 9.39 5.65 7.98
N ASN A 27 9.84 5.66 6.72
CA ASN A 27 10.56 6.77 6.11
C ASN A 27 9.68 7.47 5.07
N SER A 28 9.18 8.66 5.41
CA SER A 28 8.31 9.48 4.55
C SER A 28 8.89 9.74 3.17
N ASP A 29 10.21 9.92 3.07
CA ASP A 29 10.88 10.31 1.84
C ASP A 29 10.99 9.13 0.86
N ARG A 30 10.80 7.91 1.34
CA ARG A 30 10.88 6.68 0.55
C ARG A 30 9.53 6.03 0.29
N LEU A 31 8.43 6.59 0.83
CA LEU A 31 7.11 5.95 0.74
C LEU A 31 6.69 5.60 -0.67
N ALA A 32 7.01 6.43 -1.68
CA ALA A 32 6.69 6.15 -3.07
C ALA A 32 7.39 4.89 -3.60
N ASP A 33 8.67 4.69 -3.23
CA ASP A 33 9.42 3.47 -3.52
C ASP A 33 8.88 2.29 -2.70
N THR A 34 8.59 2.52 -1.42
CA THR A 34 8.06 1.52 -0.48
C THR A 34 6.77 0.91 -1.02
N VAL A 35 5.78 1.72 -1.42
CA VAL A 35 4.50 1.20 -1.93
C VAL A 35 4.68 0.42 -3.23
N ALA A 36 5.70 0.72 -4.04
CA ALA A 36 6.00 -0.03 -5.26
C ALA A 36 6.55 -1.44 -4.98
N LEU A 37 7.12 -1.69 -3.79
CA LEU A 37 7.54 -3.03 -3.35
C LEU A 37 6.35 -3.96 -3.08
N TYR A 38 5.19 -3.40 -2.72
CA TYR A 38 4.00 -4.18 -2.41
C TYR A 38 3.24 -4.60 -3.69
N SER A 39 3.62 -5.74 -4.26
CA SER A 39 3.02 -6.26 -5.50
C SER A 39 1.70 -7.04 -5.28
N GLY A 40 1.44 -7.52 -4.07
CA GLY A 40 0.23 -8.25 -3.72
C GLY A 40 0.36 -9.03 -2.41
N ASP A 41 -0.59 -9.92 -2.15
CA ASP A 41 -0.62 -10.68 -0.89
C ASP A 41 0.60 -11.60 -0.76
N LEU A 42 1.18 -11.62 0.44
CA LEU A 42 2.30 -12.48 0.79
C LEU A 42 2.00 -13.94 0.46
N LEU A 43 2.88 -14.57 -0.32
CA LEU A 43 2.75 -15.98 -0.74
C LEU A 43 1.34 -16.31 -1.28
N LYS A 44 0.77 -15.46 -2.14
CA LYS A 44 -0.63 -15.49 -2.61
C LYS A 44 -1.21 -16.89 -2.89
N SER A 45 -0.42 -17.82 -3.43
CA SER A 45 -0.86 -19.18 -3.77
C SER A 45 -0.85 -20.18 -2.60
N VAL A 46 -0.33 -19.80 -1.44
CA VAL A 46 -0.24 -20.65 -0.24
C VAL A 46 -1.42 -20.33 0.68
N TYR A 47 -2.15 -21.36 1.07
CA TYR A 47 -3.28 -21.27 2.01
C TYR A 47 -2.87 -21.95 3.31
N ALA A 48 -2.40 -21.16 4.27
CA ALA A 48 -2.03 -21.64 5.59
C ALA A 48 -2.48 -20.62 6.64
N ASP A 49 -3.02 -21.08 7.76
CA ASP A 49 -3.63 -20.21 8.77
C ASP A 49 -2.62 -19.20 9.35
N TRP A 50 -1.36 -19.60 9.47
CA TRP A 50 -0.28 -18.72 9.92
C TRP A 50 -0.03 -17.54 8.99
N LEU A 51 -0.50 -17.57 7.74
CA LEU A 51 -0.40 -16.45 6.78
C LEU A 51 -1.49 -15.40 6.95
N PHE A 52 -2.59 -15.70 7.65
CA PHE A 52 -3.70 -14.77 7.81
C PHE A 52 -3.24 -13.44 8.44
N TYR A 53 -2.59 -13.52 9.60
CA TYR A 53 -2.16 -12.33 10.33
C TYR A 53 -1.02 -11.55 9.62
N PRO A 54 0.06 -12.19 9.11
CA PRO A 54 1.09 -11.50 8.35
C PRO A 54 0.57 -10.78 7.10
N ARG A 55 -0.37 -11.39 6.35
CA ARG A 55 -1.00 -10.74 5.20
C ARG A 55 -1.77 -9.50 5.62
N GLU A 56 -2.56 -9.60 6.68
CA GLU A 56 -3.34 -8.46 7.16
C GLU A 56 -2.44 -7.32 7.66
N GLN A 57 -1.36 -7.64 8.38
CA GLN A 57 -0.38 -6.65 8.82
C GLN A 57 0.26 -5.90 7.65
N LEU A 58 0.72 -6.64 6.63
CA LEU A 58 1.36 -6.04 5.46
C LEU A 58 0.38 -5.19 4.65
N ARG A 59 -0.85 -5.66 4.49
CA ARG A 59 -1.92 -4.92 3.82
C ARG A 59 -2.28 -3.63 4.58
N ALA A 60 -2.39 -3.71 5.90
CA ALA A 60 -2.68 -2.54 6.74
C ALA A 60 -1.55 -1.50 6.64
N LEU A 61 -0.29 -1.94 6.66
CA LEU A 61 0.87 -1.07 6.50
C LEU A 61 0.88 -0.38 5.14
N TYR A 62 0.67 -1.15 4.07
CA TYR A 62 0.54 -0.62 2.71
C TYR A 62 -0.57 0.43 2.57
N PHE A 63 -1.71 0.21 3.21
CA PHE A 63 -2.79 1.19 3.23
C PHE A 63 -2.42 2.45 4.01
N THR A 64 -1.68 2.33 5.11
CA THR A 64 -1.15 3.49 5.84
C THR A 64 -0.20 4.30 4.97
N ASP A 65 0.73 3.66 4.28
CA ASP A 65 1.71 4.32 3.40
C ASP A 65 1.03 5.04 2.24
N LEU A 66 0.05 4.40 1.58
CA LEU A 66 -0.74 5.04 0.53
C LEU A 66 -1.50 6.27 1.06
N ASN A 67 -2.11 6.18 2.24
CA ASN A 67 -2.81 7.32 2.84
C ASN A 67 -1.86 8.49 3.13
N GLN A 68 -0.64 8.21 3.57
CA GLN A 68 0.37 9.25 3.80
C GLN A 68 0.78 9.92 2.50
N LEU A 69 1.00 9.17 1.41
CA LEU A 69 1.29 9.72 0.09
C LEU A 69 0.13 10.58 -0.44
N ILE A 70 -1.11 10.12 -0.28
CA ILE A 70 -2.31 10.89 -0.65
C ILE A 70 -2.35 12.23 0.08
N LEU A 71 -2.15 12.21 1.41
CA LEU A 71 -2.15 13.43 2.21
C LEU A 71 -1.00 14.36 1.84
N HIS A 72 0.20 13.84 1.64
CA HIS A 72 1.37 14.60 1.24
C HIS A 72 1.11 15.35 -0.08
N TYR A 73 0.71 14.65 -1.13
CA TYR A 73 0.46 15.27 -2.43
C TYR A 73 -0.77 16.18 -2.43
N ARG A 74 -1.77 15.91 -1.60
CA ARG A 74 -2.91 16.81 -1.38
C ARG A 74 -2.48 18.13 -0.75
N VAL A 75 -1.59 18.10 0.25
CA VAL A 75 -1.03 19.32 0.89
C VAL A 75 -0.21 20.13 -0.11
N GLU A 76 0.59 19.47 -0.93
CA GLU A 76 1.36 20.09 -2.02
C GLU A 76 0.49 20.56 -3.21
N ARG A 77 -0.82 20.31 -3.17
CA ARG A 77 -1.79 20.55 -4.26
C ARG A 77 -1.46 19.84 -5.56
N ASP A 78 -0.63 18.79 -5.50
CA ASP A 78 -0.42 17.86 -6.60
C ASP A 78 -1.51 16.78 -6.58
N TYR A 79 -2.71 17.20 -6.97
CA TYR A 79 -3.87 16.33 -6.92
C TYR A 79 -3.81 15.17 -7.92
N VAL A 80 -3.00 15.29 -8.97
CA VAL A 80 -2.80 14.21 -9.96
C VAL A 80 -2.17 13.01 -9.26
N ARG A 81 -1.03 13.23 -8.59
CA ARG A 81 -0.36 12.15 -7.82
C ARG A 81 -1.21 11.67 -6.65
N ALA A 82 -1.88 12.56 -5.94
CA ALA A 82 -2.79 12.16 -4.86
C ALA A 82 -3.92 11.22 -5.37
N LEU A 83 -4.48 11.51 -6.54
CA LEU A 83 -5.54 10.70 -7.15
C LEU A 83 -5.03 9.34 -7.65
N GLU A 84 -3.80 9.27 -8.15
CA GLU A 84 -3.15 8.00 -8.52
C GLU A 84 -3.05 7.04 -7.32
N TYR A 85 -2.52 7.50 -6.18
CA TYR A 85 -2.42 6.68 -4.98
C TYR A 85 -3.80 6.34 -4.39
N ALA A 86 -4.77 7.26 -4.45
CA ALA A 86 -6.14 6.98 -4.02
C ALA A 86 -6.83 5.91 -4.88
N ARG A 87 -6.58 5.90 -6.20
CA ARG A 87 -7.05 4.83 -7.09
C ARG A 87 -6.39 3.49 -6.78
N GLN A 88 -5.09 3.48 -6.49
CA GLN A 88 -4.39 2.27 -6.06
C GLN A 88 -4.97 1.71 -4.74
N LEU A 89 -5.25 2.59 -3.78
CA LEU A 89 -5.92 2.22 -2.53
C LEU A 89 -7.28 1.57 -2.80
N ARG A 90 -8.10 2.20 -3.65
CA ARG A 90 -9.42 1.67 -4.03
C ARG A 90 -9.33 0.30 -4.70
N ALA A 91 -8.41 0.12 -5.63
CA ALA A 91 -8.24 -1.16 -6.33
C ALA A 91 -7.97 -2.33 -5.37
N ARG A 92 -7.32 -2.04 -4.23
CA ARG A 92 -6.99 -3.03 -3.20
C ARG A 92 -8.04 -3.11 -2.07
N ALA A 93 -8.88 -2.10 -1.93
CA ALA A 93 -9.88 -2.01 -0.88
C ALA A 93 -11.23 -1.44 -1.37
N PRO A 94 -11.87 -2.09 -2.36
CA PRO A 94 -13.01 -1.51 -3.09
C PRO A 94 -14.24 -1.27 -2.21
N LEU A 95 -14.35 -1.95 -1.06
CA LEU A 95 -15.50 -1.84 -0.16
C LEU A 95 -15.24 -0.92 1.05
N ARG A 96 -14.09 -0.25 1.12
CA ARG A 96 -13.81 0.64 2.24
C ARG A 96 -14.38 2.04 2.00
N GLU A 97 -15.29 2.45 2.88
CA GLU A 97 -15.97 3.75 2.81
C GLU A 97 -15.00 4.95 2.95
N ASP A 98 -13.94 4.80 3.74
CA ASP A 98 -12.91 5.83 3.92
C ASP A 98 -12.17 6.16 2.61
N THR A 99 -11.89 5.15 1.81
CA THR A 99 -11.24 5.26 0.50
C THR A 99 -12.15 5.99 -0.49
N MET A 100 -13.45 5.68 -0.47
CA MET A 100 -14.44 6.39 -1.28
C MET A 100 -14.55 7.86 -0.88
N ARG A 101 -14.62 8.17 0.42
CA ARG A 101 -14.66 9.54 0.93
C ARG A 101 -13.43 10.35 0.51
N GLN A 102 -12.23 9.76 0.55
CA GLN A 102 -11.01 10.43 0.10
C GLN A 102 -11.01 10.74 -1.39
N LEU A 103 -11.45 9.80 -2.23
CA LEU A 103 -11.57 10.03 -3.67
C LEU A 103 -12.55 11.16 -4.00
N ILE A 104 -13.70 11.21 -3.33
CA ILE A 104 -14.68 12.29 -3.49
C ILE A 104 -14.06 13.64 -3.08
N ALA A 105 -13.35 13.70 -1.95
CA ALA A 105 -12.71 14.92 -1.49
C ALA A 105 -11.65 15.45 -2.48
N LEU A 106 -10.77 14.58 -2.99
CA LEU A 106 -9.74 14.95 -3.97
C LEU A 106 -10.34 15.46 -5.30
N ARG A 107 -11.43 14.84 -5.75
CA ARG A 107 -12.15 15.27 -6.97
C ARG A 107 -12.80 16.65 -6.80
N TYR A 108 -13.27 16.98 -5.60
CA TYR A 108 -13.79 18.31 -5.33
C TYR A 108 -12.68 19.37 -5.32
N GLU A 109 -11.52 19.06 -4.75
CA GLU A 109 -10.39 19.97 -4.60
C GLU A 109 -9.65 20.29 -5.90
N THR A 110 -9.71 19.38 -6.88
CA THR A 110 -9.17 19.60 -8.23
C THR A 110 -9.94 20.63 -9.04
N GLY A 111 -11.07 21.14 -8.54
CA GLY A 111 -11.93 22.08 -9.26
C GLY A 111 -12.69 21.42 -10.41
N ASP A 112 -12.59 20.10 -10.56
CA ASP A 112 -13.28 19.34 -11.58
C ASP A 112 -14.72 19.02 -11.15
N ARG A 113 -15.56 20.07 -11.16
CA ARG A 113 -17.02 19.95 -11.02
C ARG A 113 -17.67 19.06 -12.11
N SER A 114 -16.91 18.59 -13.11
CA SER A 114 -17.37 17.85 -14.28
C SER A 114 -16.85 16.40 -14.40
N GLY A 115 -15.73 16.04 -13.79
CA GLY A 115 -15.16 14.68 -13.80
C GLY A 115 -15.66 13.78 -12.66
N ALA A 116 -16.56 14.29 -11.82
CA ALA A 116 -17.19 13.52 -10.74
C ALA A 116 -18.10 12.37 -11.23
N LEU A 117 -18.44 12.29 -12.52
CA LEU A 117 -19.48 11.36 -13.01
C LEU A 117 -18.98 10.08 -13.71
N PHE A 118 -17.69 9.92 -14.02
CA PHE A 118 -17.27 8.83 -14.92
C PHE A 118 -16.71 7.55 -14.26
N GLU A 119 -16.93 7.32 -12.96
CA GLU A 119 -16.34 6.13 -12.31
C GLU A 119 -17.30 5.42 -11.34
N PHE A 120 -18.58 5.40 -11.71
CA PHE A 120 -19.64 4.60 -11.06
C PHE A 120 -20.28 3.56 -12.00
N GLU A 121 -19.59 3.16 -13.07
CA GLU A 121 -19.90 1.92 -13.80
C GLU A 121 -18.94 0.79 -13.41
#